data_AF-A0A7R9W4G0-F1
#
_entry.id   AF-A0A7R9W4G0-F1
#
_cell.length_a   1.000
_cell.length_b   1.000
_cell.length_c   1.000
_cell.angle_alpha   90.00
_cell.angle_beta   90.00
_cell.angle_gamma   90.00
#
_symmetry.space_group_name_H-M   'P 1'
#
loop_
_entity.id
_entity.type
_entity.pdbx_description
1 polymer ?
#
loop_
_entity_poly.entity_id
_entity_poly.type
_entity_poly.pdbx_seq_one_letter_code
_entity_poly.pdbx_strand_id
1 'polypeptide(L)'
;WLSLRDNVLTGTVPETFNDLSAASSIELNLNGLEGSVDFLCEANLTGLETLNVDRVAVECDCCTCCDDSEKTEEDDRTMLIEDIVKGLSDSVSLSNSSSAQSRALQWLIHDDDAVIPPEDVERVKQRYTLAVLYFSGNGEQWTEDGYHFLTEKHECQWTDALTATFGVDGCDADTSTVVTSLDVYENGYAGSIPTEIAHLSSLHSLRFIGTDLKGEVPTEIGSIAGLMFLSITNNGRGLTGPIPTQLGQLTGLMGLWLHGHSLTGPIPEELGALTNLRWLSLKDNVLTGTVPETFNDLS
;
A
#
# COMPACT_ATOMS: atom_id res chain seq x y z
N TRP A 1 -14.85 25.25 12.36
CA TRP A 1 -13.99 24.20 11.79
C TRP A 1 -14.06 22.99 12.69
N LEU A 2 -14.53 21.86 12.15
CA LEU A 2 -14.64 20.56 12.79
C LEU A 2 -13.96 19.55 11.88
N SER A 3 -12.91 18.89 12.35
CA SER A 3 -12.25 17.83 11.59
C SER A 3 -12.19 16.57 12.45
N LEU A 4 -12.80 15.51 11.93
CA LEU A 4 -12.83 14.15 12.48
C LEU A 4 -12.17 13.15 11.53
N ARG A 5 -11.47 13.62 10.48
CA ARG A 5 -10.77 12.78 9.51
C ARG A 5 -9.77 11.84 10.16
N ASP A 6 -9.42 10.74 9.47
CA ASP A 6 -8.37 9.81 9.88
C ASP A 6 -8.62 9.14 11.23
N ASN A 7 -9.87 8.74 11.51
CA ASN A 7 -10.24 8.07 12.75
C ASN A 7 -10.89 6.71 12.50
N VAL A 8 -11.13 5.97 13.58
CA VAL A 8 -11.86 4.69 13.55
C VAL A 8 -13.29 4.86 14.07
N LEU A 9 -13.92 6.02 13.82
CA LEU A 9 -15.29 6.27 14.25
C LEU A 9 -16.25 5.41 13.44
N THR A 10 -17.22 4.80 14.11
CA THR A 10 -18.20 3.91 13.49
C THR A 10 -19.61 4.28 13.89
N GLY A 11 -20.60 3.96 13.05
CA GLY A 11 -22.01 4.21 13.30
C GLY A 11 -22.56 5.37 12.45
N THR A 12 -23.80 5.77 12.69
CA THR A 12 -24.45 6.76 11.82
C THR A 12 -23.98 8.18 12.12
N VAL A 13 -23.81 9.02 11.09
CA VAL A 13 -23.55 10.45 11.28
C VAL A 13 -24.69 11.07 12.11
N PRO A 14 -24.41 11.73 13.26
CA PRO A 14 -25.45 12.25 14.12
C PRO A 14 -26.22 13.42 13.48
N GLU A 15 -27.55 13.36 13.47
CA GLU A 15 -28.41 14.48 13.02
C GLU A 15 -28.16 15.78 13.81
N THR A 16 -27.61 15.68 15.03
CA THR A 16 -27.24 16.85 15.85
C THR A 16 -26.14 17.71 15.23
N PHE A 17 -25.47 17.25 14.16
CA PHE A 17 -24.52 18.09 13.42
C PHE A 17 -25.22 19.25 12.69
N ASN A 18 -26.57 19.24 12.55
CA ASN A 18 -27.32 20.40 12.05
C ASN A 18 -27.17 21.67 12.89
N ASP A 19 -26.81 21.56 14.16
CA ASP A 19 -26.65 22.71 15.04
C ASP A 19 -25.27 23.37 14.90
N LEU A 20 -24.40 22.89 13.99
CA LEU A 20 -23.05 23.42 13.72
C LEU A 20 -23.05 24.75 12.95
N SER A 21 -23.98 25.65 13.28
CA SER A 21 -24.19 26.97 12.64
C SER A 21 -22.97 27.90 12.59
N ALA A 22 -21.92 27.62 13.37
CA ALA A 22 -20.66 28.38 13.39
C ALA A 22 -19.49 27.66 12.69
N ALA A 23 -19.70 26.46 12.14
CA ALA A 23 -18.66 25.71 11.45
C ALA A 23 -18.48 26.22 10.02
N SER A 24 -17.28 26.70 9.72
CA SER A 24 -16.87 27.06 8.36
C SER A 24 -16.37 25.88 7.52
N SER A 25 -16.00 24.78 8.16
CA SER A 25 -15.59 23.56 7.47
C SER A 25 -15.81 22.35 8.38
N ILE A 26 -16.21 21.24 7.75
CA ILE A 26 -16.52 19.94 8.37
C ILE A 26 -15.82 18.83 7.56
N GLU A 27 -14.96 18.04 8.21
CA GLU A 27 -14.23 16.91 7.60
C GLU A 27 -14.55 15.63 8.37
N LEU A 28 -15.15 14.62 7.73
CA LEU A 28 -15.58 13.34 8.30
C LEU A 28 -15.04 12.12 7.55
N ASN A 29 -14.32 12.32 6.45
CA ASN A 29 -13.70 11.29 5.61
C ASN A 29 -12.71 10.41 6.40
N LEU A 30 -12.32 9.28 5.84
CA LEU A 30 -11.46 8.27 6.45
C LEU A 30 -11.95 7.83 7.83
N ASN A 31 -13.24 7.52 7.93
CA ASN A 31 -13.88 6.88 9.07
C ASN A 31 -14.73 5.68 8.62
N GLY A 32 -15.33 4.97 9.59
CA GLY A 32 -16.39 3.99 9.35
C GLY A 32 -17.79 4.54 9.62
N LEU A 33 -17.99 5.84 9.42
CA LEU A 33 -19.29 6.50 9.62
C LEU A 33 -20.22 6.22 8.44
N GLU A 34 -21.51 6.04 8.72
CA GLU A 34 -22.53 5.70 7.71
C GLU A 34 -23.71 6.70 7.73
N GLY A 35 -24.47 6.80 6.64
CA GLY A 35 -25.74 7.55 6.58
C GLY A 35 -25.73 8.75 5.62
N SER A 36 -26.78 9.59 5.66
CA SER A 36 -26.85 10.80 4.81
C SER A 36 -26.46 12.03 5.62
N VAL A 37 -25.75 12.97 5.00
CA VAL A 37 -25.43 14.30 5.55
C VAL A 37 -26.27 15.44 4.94
N ASP A 38 -27.33 15.12 4.20
CA ASP A 38 -28.19 16.12 3.54
C ASP A 38 -28.83 17.09 4.53
N PHE A 39 -29.03 16.63 5.76
CA PHE A 39 -29.53 17.43 6.86
C PHE A 39 -28.66 18.70 7.07
N LEU A 40 -27.33 18.59 6.90
CA LEU A 40 -26.39 19.73 7.03
C LEU A 40 -26.65 20.83 6.01
N CYS A 41 -27.19 20.48 4.85
CA CYS A 41 -27.55 21.43 3.81
C CYS A 41 -28.90 22.10 4.09
N GLU A 42 -29.84 21.37 4.69
CA GLU A 42 -31.14 21.91 5.09
C GLU A 42 -31.02 22.89 6.27
N ALA A 43 -29.98 22.75 7.10
CA ALA A 43 -29.74 23.57 8.30
C ALA A 43 -29.36 25.03 8.04
N ASN A 44 -29.35 25.49 6.78
CA ASN A 44 -29.04 26.88 6.42
C ASN A 44 -27.69 27.33 7.02
N LEU A 45 -26.69 26.44 6.96
CA LEU A 45 -25.30 26.67 7.35
C LEU A 45 -24.65 27.65 6.37
N THR A 46 -25.10 28.91 6.39
CA THR A 46 -24.70 29.99 5.45
C THR A 46 -23.22 30.36 5.49
N GLY A 47 -22.45 29.81 6.43
CA GLY A 47 -21.00 30.01 6.55
C GLY A 47 -20.17 28.75 6.32
N LEU A 48 -20.77 27.62 5.94
CA LEU A 48 -20.02 26.38 5.65
C LEU A 48 -19.40 26.49 4.25
N GLU A 49 -18.07 26.51 4.20
CA GLU A 49 -17.28 26.64 2.97
C GLU A 49 -16.80 25.28 2.45
N THR A 50 -16.65 24.28 3.33
CA THR A 50 -16.12 22.96 2.94
C THR A 50 -16.80 21.85 3.73
N LEU A 51 -17.20 20.79 3.02
CA LEU A 51 -17.69 19.52 3.59
C LEU A 51 -16.95 18.35 2.93
N ASN A 52 -16.16 17.60 3.70
CA ASN A 52 -15.46 16.41 3.22
C ASN A 52 -16.00 15.15 3.93
N VAL A 53 -16.45 14.14 3.19
CA VAL A 53 -17.08 12.91 3.71
C VAL A 53 -16.72 11.70 2.83
N ASP A 54 -16.75 10.50 3.40
CA ASP A 54 -16.52 9.25 2.67
C ASP A 54 -17.72 8.93 1.74
N ARG A 55 -17.64 9.25 0.44
CA ARG A 55 -18.77 9.11 -0.51
C ARG A 55 -19.37 7.70 -0.61
N VAL A 56 -18.61 6.66 -0.25
CA VAL A 56 -19.07 5.26 -0.33
C VAL A 56 -19.86 4.85 0.91
N ALA A 57 -19.61 5.49 2.06
CA ALA A 57 -20.27 5.17 3.34
C ALA A 57 -21.29 6.25 3.76
N VAL A 58 -21.08 7.49 3.32
CA VAL A 58 -21.90 8.66 3.62
C VAL A 58 -22.40 9.32 2.33
N GLU A 59 -23.72 9.37 2.15
CA GLU A 59 -24.38 9.99 0.98
C GLU A 59 -24.56 11.52 1.17
N CYS A 60 -24.37 12.31 0.10
CA CYS A 60 -24.57 13.76 0.09
C CYS A 60 -25.08 14.25 -1.29
N ASP A 61 -26.29 14.81 -1.33
CA ASP A 61 -26.99 15.24 -2.56
C ASP A 61 -26.87 16.75 -2.86
N CYS A 62 -26.11 17.52 -2.06
CA CYS A 62 -26.14 18.97 -2.11
C CYS A 62 -25.21 19.58 -3.16
N CYS A 63 -25.79 20.25 -4.16
CA CYS A 63 -25.05 20.91 -5.24
C CYS A 63 -24.48 22.31 -4.89
N THR A 64 -24.80 22.89 -3.72
CA THR A 64 -24.33 24.24 -3.33
C THR A 64 -23.24 24.25 -2.26
N CYS A 65 -22.93 23.11 -1.64
CA CYS A 65 -21.82 22.98 -0.69
C CYS A 65 -20.55 22.39 -1.34
N CYS A 66 -20.64 22.00 -2.60
CA CYS A 66 -19.53 21.56 -3.43
C CYS A 66 -19.47 22.53 -4.61
N ASP A 67 -18.35 23.21 -4.83
CA ASP A 67 -18.16 24.07 -5.98
C ASP A 67 -18.23 23.21 -7.26
N ASP A 68 -19.36 23.25 -7.97
CA ASP A 68 -19.61 22.44 -9.17
C ASP A 68 -18.64 22.76 -10.34
N SER A 69 -17.81 23.80 -10.22
CA SER A 69 -16.74 24.10 -11.19
C SER A 69 -15.45 23.31 -10.96
N GLU A 70 -15.16 22.93 -9.72
CA GLU A 70 -14.07 21.99 -9.37
C GLU A 70 -14.53 20.53 -9.54
N LYS A 71 -15.82 20.26 -9.35
CA LYS A 71 -16.41 18.92 -9.43
C LYS A 71 -16.19 18.22 -10.77
N THR A 72 -16.22 18.94 -11.90
CA THR A 72 -15.94 18.32 -13.21
C THR A 72 -14.48 17.91 -13.40
N GLU A 73 -13.53 18.69 -12.89
CA GLU A 73 -12.10 18.34 -12.98
C GLU A 73 -11.72 17.27 -11.95
N GLU A 74 -12.33 17.31 -10.75
CA GLU A 74 -12.20 16.29 -9.71
C GLU A 74 -12.80 14.95 -10.16
N ASP A 75 -13.99 14.95 -10.78
CA ASP A 75 -14.64 13.76 -11.33
C ASP A 75 -13.79 13.17 -12.49
N ASP A 76 -13.24 14.01 -13.38
CA ASP A 76 -12.35 13.57 -14.46
C ASP A 76 -11.04 12.96 -13.91
N ARG A 77 -10.40 13.60 -12.93
CA ARG A 77 -9.21 13.06 -12.25
C ARG A 77 -9.52 11.72 -11.58
N THR A 78 -10.62 11.65 -10.86
CA THR A 78 -11.08 10.44 -10.16
C THR A 78 -11.24 9.29 -11.15
N MET A 79 -11.96 9.51 -12.24
CA MET A 79 -12.18 8.50 -13.28
C MET A 79 -10.87 8.00 -13.90
N LEU A 80 -9.91 8.90 -14.16
CA LEU A 80 -8.61 8.53 -14.73
C LEU A 80 -7.73 7.73 -13.74
N ILE A 81 -7.69 8.13 -12.47
CA ILE A 81 -6.97 7.38 -11.43
C ILE A 81 -7.59 5.98 -11.26
N GLU A 82 -8.92 5.88 -11.21
CA GLU A 82 -9.60 4.59 -11.14
C GLU A 82 -9.29 3.69 -12.33
N ASP A 83 -9.21 4.24 -13.55
CA ASP A 83 -8.87 3.46 -14.75
C ASP A 83 -7.46 2.88 -14.67
N ILE A 84 -6.49 3.67 -14.19
CA ILE A 84 -5.12 3.20 -13.94
C ILE A 84 -5.13 2.08 -12.89
N VAL A 85 -5.82 2.28 -11.76
CA VAL A 85 -5.83 1.33 -10.63
C VAL A 85 -6.57 0.03 -10.96
N LYS A 86 -7.58 0.05 -11.84
CA LYS A 86 -8.22 -1.18 -12.37
C LYS A 86 -7.25 -2.10 -13.11
N GLY A 87 -6.13 -1.57 -13.59
CA GLY A 87 -5.03 -2.36 -14.15
C GLY A 87 -4.07 -2.94 -13.12
N LEU A 88 -4.15 -2.51 -11.86
CA LEU A 88 -3.21 -2.87 -10.78
C LEU A 88 -3.80 -3.88 -9.79
N SER A 89 -5.10 -3.77 -9.50
CA SER A 89 -5.80 -4.59 -8.52
C SER A 89 -7.11 -5.15 -9.07
N ASP A 90 -7.57 -6.28 -8.52
CA ASP A 90 -8.79 -6.93 -8.96
C ASP A 90 -10.05 -6.17 -8.51
N SER A 91 -11.13 -6.31 -9.29
CA SER A 91 -12.38 -5.61 -9.03
C SER A 91 -13.04 -5.98 -7.69
N VAL A 92 -12.82 -7.20 -7.18
CA VAL A 92 -13.42 -7.63 -5.91
C VAL A 92 -12.76 -6.87 -4.77
N SER A 93 -11.43 -6.82 -4.75
CA SER A 93 -10.66 -6.05 -3.76
C SER A 93 -11.02 -4.57 -3.82
N LEU A 94 -11.08 -3.96 -5.02
CA LEU A 94 -11.44 -2.55 -5.17
C LEU A 94 -12.86 -2.21 -4.69
N SER A 95 -13.82 -3.12 -4.88
CA SER A 95 -15.21 -2.94 -4.44
C SER A 95 -15.44 -3.16 -2.93
N ASN A 96 -14.48 -3.77 -2.23
CA ASN A 96 -14.59 -4.02 -0.80
C ASN A 96 -13.97 -2.86 -0.02
N SER A 97 -14.80 -1.99 0.58
CA SER A 97 -14.35 -0.81 1.34
C SER A 97 -13.40 -1.12 2.51
N SER A 98 -13.40 -2.35 3.02
CA SER A 98 -12.49 -2.79 4.09
C SER A 98 -11.14 -3.30 3.58
N SER A 99 -10.97 -3.51 2.27
CA SER A 99 -9.73 -4.00 1.69
C SER A 99 -8.64 -2.92 1.69
N ALA A 100 -7.37 -3.33 1.70
CA ALA A 100 -6.26 -2.41 1.56
C ALA A 100 -6.29 -1.68 0.20
N GLN A 101 -6.71 -2.37 -0.86
CA GLN A 101 -6.83 -1.85 -2.22
C GLN A 101 -7.85 -0.73 -2.34
N SER A 102 -9.03 -0.91 -1.74
CA SER A 102 -10.09 0.10 -1.76
C SER A 102 -9.67 1.31 -0.94
N ARG A 103 -9.11 1.08 0.26
CA ARG A 103 -8.60 2.16 1.13
C ARG A 103 -7.46 2.96 0.49
N ALA A 104 -6.53 2.28 -0.19
CA ALA A 104 -5.46 2.92 -0.96
C ALA A 104 -5.98 3.77 -2.12
N LEU A 105 -7.01 3.28 -2.83
CA LEU A 105 -7.65 4.03 -3.90
C LEU A 105 -8.36 5.28 -3.36
N GLN A 106 -9.13 5.14 -2.28
CA GLN A 106 -9.82 6.27 -1.64
C GLN A 106 -8.82 7.32 -1.16
N TRP A 107 -7.76 6.90 -0.47
CA TRP A 107 -6.68 7.80 -0.05
C TRP A 107 -6.07 8.54 -1.24
N LEU A 108 -5.72 7.84 -2.31
CA LEU A 108 -5.10 8.45 -3.49
C LEU A 108 -5.99 9.48 -4.20
N ILE A 109 -7.31 9.26 -4.19
CA ILE A 109 -8.26 10.18 -4.82
C ILE A 109 -8.53 11.37 -3.91
N HIS A 110 -8.79 11.15 -2.61
CA HIS A 110 -9.42 12.14 -1.73
C HIS A 110 -8.50 12.73 -0.67
N ASP A 111 -7.47 12.00 -0.23
CA ASP A 111 -6.68 12.34 0.96
C ASP A 111 -5.20 12.56 0.68
N ASP A 112 -4.76 12.24 -0.54
CA ASP A 112 -3.41 12.49 -1.00
C ASP A 112 -3.18 13.99 -1.26
N ASP A 113 -2.61 14.67 -0.25
CA ASP A 113 -2.22 16.08 -0.30
C ASP A 113 -1.24 16.43 -1.43
N ALA A 114 -0.57 15.45 -2.06
CA ALA A 114 0.27 15.70 -3.23
C ALA A 114 -0.54 15.98 -4.50
N VAL A 115 -1.82 15.59 -4.53
CA VAL A 115 -2.78 15.75 -5.64
C VAL A 115 -2.12 15.45 -6.99
N ILE A 116 -1.54 14.25 -7.11
CA ILE A 116 -0.76 13.92 -8.30
C ILE A 116 -1.62 13.91 -9.58
N PRO A 117 -1.06 14.38 -10.71
CA PRO A 117 -1.78 14.40 -11.98
C PRO A 117 -1.89 12.99 -12.55
N PRO A 118 -3.06 12.57 -13.08
CA PRO A 118 -3.26 11.21 -13.62
C PRO A 118 -2.38 10.90 -14.84
N GLU A 119 -1.88 11.93 -15.54
CA GLU A 119 -0.92 11.80 -16.65
C GLU A 119 0.41 11.18 -16.20
N ASP A 120 0.78 11.37 -14.93
CA ASP A 120 1.96 10.75 -14.32
C ASP A 120 1.64 9.33 -13.83
N VAL A 121 1.34 8.47 -14.80
CA VAL A 121 0.90 7.09 -14.57
C VAL A 121 1.88 6.32 -13.69
N GLU A 122 3.18 6.57 -13.82
CA GLU A 122 4.19 5.88 -13.00
C GLU A 122 4.09 6.33 -11.55
N ARG A 123 3.95 7.63 -11.28
CA ARG A 123 3.76 8.12 -9.92
C ARG A 123 2.45 7.66 -9.30
N VAL A 124 1.36 7.61 -10.08
CA VAL A 124 0.07 7.02 -9.65
C VAL A 124 0.27 5.58 -9.20
N LYS A 125 0.94 4.75 -10.00
CA LYS A 125 1.24 3.36 -9.66
C LYS A 125 2.06 3.23 -8.39
N GLN A 126 3.14 4.00 -8.27
CA GLN A 126 4.02 3.93 -7.10
C GLN A 126 3.29 4.32 -5.82
N ARG A 127 2.56 5.44 -5.82
CA ARG A 127 1.77 5.88 -4.67
C ARG A 127 0.70 4.86 -4.30
N TYR A 128 -0.05 4.39 -5.30
CA TYR A 128 -1.08 3.38 -5.07
C TYR A 128 -0.50 2.11 -4.44
N THR A 129 0.54 1.52 -5.04
CA THR A 129 1.16 0.29 -4.53
C THR A 129 1.69 0.45 -3.11
N LEU A 130 2.36 1.57 -2.82
CA LEU A 130 2.88 1.84 -1.48
C LEU A 130 1.73 2.08 -0.49
N ALA A 131 0.62 2.72 -0.89
CA ALA A 131 -0.57 2.85 -0.05
C ALA A 131 -1.25 1.50 0.22
N VAL A 132 -1.32 0.62 -0.77
CA VAL A 132 -1.82 -0.76 -0.55
C VAL A 132 -0.94 -1.49 0.46
N LEU A 133 0.39 -1.34 0.37
CA LEU A 133 1.32 -1.91 1.34
C LEU A 133 1.07 -1.36 2.76
N TYR A 134 0.90 -0.04 2.90
CA TYR A 134 0.59 0.60 4.17
C TYR A 134 -0.68 0.01 4.79
N PHE A 135 -1.79 0.00 4.06
CA PHE A 135 -3.07 -0.52 4.58
C PHE A 135 -3.07 -2.04 4.76
N SER A 136 -2.30 -2.79 3.98
CA SER A 136 -2.14 -4.25 4.15
C SER A 136 -1.35 -4.61 5.41
N GLY A 137 -0.48 -3.71 5.85
CA GLY A 137 0.42 -3.90 6.98
C GLY A 137 -0.03 -3.29 8.30
N ASN A 138 -1.27 -2.80 8.41
CA ASN A 138 -1.75 -1.95 9.52
C ASN A 138 -0.85 -0.73 9.74
N GLY A 139 -0.59 0.02 8.68
CA GLY A 139 0.28 1.19 8.64
C GLY A 139 0.05 2.22 9.74
N GLU A 140 -1.21 2.37 10.16
CA GLU A 140 -1.63 3.32 11.19
C GLU A 140 -1.10 2.97 12.58
N GLN A 141 -0.62 1.73 12.76
CA GLN A 141 -0.09 1.21 14.01
C GLN A 141 1.42 1.05 13.99
N TRP A 142 2.10 1.46 12.92
CA TRP A 142 3.56 1.36 12.87
C TRP A 142 4.16 2.20 13.99
N THR A 143 5.17 1.66 14.70
CA THR A 143 5.55 2.12 16.05
C THR A 143 6.84 2.93 16.09
N GLU A 144 6.87 4.15 15.56
CA GLU A 144 7.96 5.13 15.72
C GLU A 144 7.43 6.57 15.52
N ASP A 145 7.87 7.50 16.35
CA ASP A 145 7.54 8.92 16.22
C ASP A 145 8.37 9.52 15.07
N GLY A 146 7.78 9.73 13.88
CA GLY A 146 8.49 10.38 12.76
C GLY A 146 8.18 9.89 11.35
N TYR A 147 7.17 9.03 11.16
CA TYR A 147 6.86 8.48 9.84
C TYR A 147 6.43 9.53 8.83
N HIS A 148 6.96 9.39 7.61
CA HIS A 148 6.57 10.19 6.45
C HIS A 148 5.91 9.33 5.36
N PHE A 149 5.18 8.28 5.75
CA PHE A 149 4.37 7.51 4.81
C PHE A 149 3.05 8.23 4.53
N LEU A 150 2.55 8.11 3.29
CA LEU A 150 1.31 8.77 2.86
C LEU A 150 1.30 10.30 3.06
N THR A 151 2.44 10.95 2.81
CA THR A 151 2.59 12.41 2.89
C THR A 151 2.57 13.05 1.51
N GLU A 152 2.39 14.36 1.44
CA GLU A 152 2.44 15.20 0.24
C GLU A 152 3.79 15.14 -0.51
N LYS A 153 4.84 14.67 0.18
CA LYS A 153 6.17 14.51 -0.38
C LYS A 153 6.19 13.45 -1.48
N HIS A 154 7.23 13.51 -2.30
CA HIS A 154 7.54 12.46 -3.27
C HIS A 154 7.78 11.13 -2.53
N GLU A 155 7.42 10.01 -3.14
CA GLU A 155 7.43 8.68 -2.49
C GLU A 155 8.85 8.25 -2.11
N CYS A 156 9.84 8.72 -2.86
CA CYS A 156 11.27 8.66 -2.56
C CYS A 156 11.68 9.31 -1.22
N GLN A 157 10.78 10.03 -0.58
CA GLN A 157 10.97 10.64 0.74
C GLN A 157 10.08 10.00 1.81
N TRP A 158 9.34 8.94 1.45
CA TRP A 158 8.54 8.16 2.39
C TRP A 158 9.42 7.15 3.13
N THR A 159 10.29 7.69 3.96
CA THR A 159 11.21 6.96 4.82
C THR A 159 11.15 7.53 6.24
N ASP A 160 11.60 6.77 7.22
CA ASP A 160 11.84 7.32 8.55
C ASP A 160 12.93 8.41 8.49
N ALA A 161 12.58 9.62 8.94
CA ALA A 161 13.47 10.77 8.97
C ALA A 161 14.64 10.62 9.95
N LEU A 162 14.56 9.71 10.92
CA LEU A 162 15.56 9.58 11.99
C LEU A 162 16.63 8.53 11.70
N THR A 163 16.24 7.38 11.14
CA THR A 163 17.13 6.23 10.97
C THR A 163 17.33 5.82 9.50
N ALA A 164 16.42 6.21 8.61
CA ALA A 164 16.35 5.71 7.23
C ALA A 164 16.37 4.17 7.11
N THR A 165 15.99 3.44 8.16
CA THR A 165 15.95 1.97 8.14
C THR A 165 14.60 1.41 7.69
N PHE A 166 13.62 2.27 7.39
CA PHE A 166 12.26 1.90 7.04
C PHE A 166 11.70 2.77 5.91
N GLY A 167 10.89 2.17 5.04
CA GLY A 167 10.19 2.81 3.93
C GLY A 167 10.93 2.72 2.60
N VAL A 168 10.76 3.74 1.77
CA VAL A 168 11.50 3.85 0.49
C VAL A 168 12.94 4.22 0.79
N ASP A 169 13.81 3.22 0.76
CA ASP A 169 15.24 3.28 1.08
C ASP A 169 16.11 3.62 -0.16
N GLY A 170 15.49 3.72 -1.34
CA GLY A 170 16.21 4.07 -2.54
C GLY A 170 15.31 4.41 -3.72
N CYS A 171 15.73 5.41 -4.48
CA CYS A 171 15.19 5.74 -5.79
C CYS A 171 16.28 5.77 -6.84
N ASP A 172 15.88 5.77 -8.11
CA ASP A 172 16.79 5.83 -9.24
C ASP A 172 17.76 7.02 -9.09
N ALA A 173 19.02 6.80 -9.47
CA ALA A 173 20.10 7.76 -9.24
C ALA A 173 20.02 9.00 -10.14
N ASP A 174 19.24 8.93 -11.22
CA ASP A 174 19.22 9.94 -12.27
C ASP A 174 18.20 11.04 -11.98
N THR A 175 16.97 10.66 -11.66
CA THR A 175 15.86 11.58 -11.42
C THR A 175 15.34 11.52 -9.99
N SER A 176 15.63 10.46 -9.23
CA SER A 176 15.09 10.25 -7.89
C SER A 176 13.56 10.31 -7.86
N THR A 177 12.93 9.74 -8.88
CA THR A 177 11.48 9.70 -9.06
C THR A 177 10.91 8.28 -9.11
N VAL A 178 11.78 7.28 -9.23
CA VAL A 178 11.40 5.88 -9.36
C VAL A 178 11.95 5.08 -8.19
N VAL A 179 11.08 4.39 -7.45
CA VAL A 179 11.40 3.56 -6.30
C VAL A 179 12.20 2.34 -6.75
N THR A 180 13.36 2.15 -6.12
CA THR A 180 14.30 1.06 -6.43
C THR A 180 14.66 0.21 -5.22
N SER A 181 14.44 0.70 -3.99
CA SER A 181 14.63 -0.07 -2.76
C SER A 181 13.49 0.21 -1.80
N LEU A 182 12.91 -0.85 -1.25
CA LEU A 182 11.89 -0.80 -0.21
C LEU A 182 12.34 -1.66 0.98
N ASP A 183 12.38 -1.06 2.16
CA ASP A 183 12.74 -1.72 3.42
C ASP A 183 11.61 -1.63 4.44
N VAL A 184 11.08 -2.78 4.84
CA VAL A 184 10.06 -2.93 5.88
C VAL A 184 10.71 -3.63 7.07
N TYR A 185 11.45 -2.88 7.87
CA TYR A 185 12.22 -3.34 9.02
C TYR A 185 11.54 -2.98 10.35
N GLU A 186 11.23 -3.98 11.17
CA GLU A 186 10.80 -3.88 12.59
C GLU A 186 9.77 -2.77 12.92
N ASN A 187 8.97 -2.36 11.95
CA ASN A 187 8.04 -1.22 12.06
C ASN A 187 6.65 -1.63 12.59
N GLY A 188 6.47 -2.88 12.99
CA GLY A 188 5.15 -3.40 13.38
C GLY A 188 4.24 -3.80 12.22
N TYR A 189 4.76 -3.92 10.98
CA TYR A 189 3.98 -4.43 9.85
C TYR A 189 3.35 -5.78 10.19
N ALA A 190 2.02 -5.86 10.11
CA ALA A 190 1.25 -7.04 10.48
C ALA A 190 0.17 -7.36 9.44
N GLY A 191 0.46 -8.29 8.52
CA GLY A 191 -0.44 -8.62 7.42
C GLY A 191 0.24 -9.40 6.30
N SER A 192 -0.43 -9.55 5.17
CA SER A 192 0.14 -10.18 3.97
C SER A 192 0.99 -9.20 3.17
N ILE A 193 1.94 -9.72 2.38
CA ILE A 193 2.60 -8.91 1.34
C ILE A 193 1.59 -8.76 0.18
N PRO A 194 1.22 -7.53 -0.22
CA PRO A 194 0.28 -7.33 -1.32
C PRO A 194 0.90 -7.74 -2.66
N THR A 195 0.09 -8.26 -3.58
CA THR A 195 0.55 -8.67 -4.93
C THR A 195 0.94 -7.45 -5.78
N GLU A 196 0.35 -6.28 -5.48
CA GLU A 196 0.61 -5.00 -6.12
C GLU A 196 2.06 -4.53 -6.00
N ILE A 197 2.86 -5.12 -5.09
CA ILE A 197 4.29 -4.84 -4.97
C ILE A 197 5.04 -5.08 -6.29
N ALA A 198 4.53 -6.00 -7.12
CA ALA A 198 5.09 -6.31 -8.43
C ALA A 198 5.00 -5.15 -9.44
N HIS A 199 4.12 -4.16 -9.20
CA HIS A 199 4.02 -2.98 -10.06
C HIS A 199 5.15 -1.98 -9.84
N LEU A 200 5.93 -2.10 -8.76
CA LEU A 200 7.21 -1.39 -8.59
C LEU A 200 8.30 -2.10 -9.40
N SER A 201 8.14 -2.09 -10.72
CA SER A 201 8.94 -2.89 -11.67
C SER A 201 10.45 -2.56 -11.69
N SER A 202 10.82 -1.40 -11.15
CA SER A 202 12.20 -0.92 -11.04
C SER A 202 12.89 -1.28 -9.71
N LEU A 203 12.24 -2.07 -8.84
CA LEU A 203 12.85 -2.52 -7.60
C LEU A 203 14.08 -3.40 -7.84
N HIS A 204 15.16 -3.03 -7.17
CA HIS A 204 16.39 -3.82 -7.04
C HIS A 204 16.48 -4.49 -5.67
N SER A 205 15.83 -3.94 -4.64
CA SER A 205 15.87 -4.46 -3.28
C SER A 205 14.48 -4.42 -2.64
N LEU A 206 14.03 -5.57 -2.14
CA LEU A 206 12.79 -5.72 -1.39
C LEU A 206 13.07 -6.44 -0.08
N ARG A 207 12.86 -5.76 1.04
CA ARG A 207 13.17 -6.27 2.38
C ARG A 207 11.96 -6.20 3.30
N PHE A 208 11.63 -7.31 3.94
CA PHE A 208 10.70 -7.43 5.07
C PHE A 208 11.41 -8.18 6.18
N ILE A 209 11.72 -7.49 7.28
CA ILE A 209 12.59 -8.01 8.34
C ILE A 209 11.92 -7.74 9.70
N GLY A 210 11.71 -8.79 10.48
CA GLY A 210 11.18 -8.64 11.85
C GLY A 210 9.72 -8.16 11.91
N THR A 211 8.93 -8.45 10.88
CA THR A 211 7.52 -8.06 10.71
C THR A 211 6.56 -9.22 11.06
N ASP A 212 5.33 -8.97 11.52
CA ASP A 212 4.30 -10.01 11.75
C ASP A 212 3.58 -10.40 10.44
N LEU A 213 4.34 -10.92 9.48
CA LEU A 213 3.83 -11.34 8.18
C LEU A 213 2.87 -12.52 8.27
N LYS A 214 1.85 -12.52 7.43
CA LYS A 214 0.83 -13.58 7.32
C LYS A 214 0.65 -13.98 5.86
N GLY A 215 0.05 -15.16 5.65
CA GLY A 215 -0.22 -15.67 4.30
C GLY A 215 1.00 -16.34 3.66
N GLU A 216 1.14 -16.21 2.35
CA GLU A 216 2.18 -16.84 1.53
C GLU A 216 3.09 -15.79 0.89
N VAL A 217 4.20 -16.22 0.29
CA VAL A 217 5.02 -15.35 -0.57
C VAL A 217 4.26 -15.14 -1.89
N PRO A 218 3.94 -13.90 -2.30
CA PRO A 218 3.26 -13.64 -3.57
C PRO A 218 4.07 -14.15 -4.77
N THR A 219 3.40 -14.80 -5.71
CA THR A 219 4.04 -15.32 -6.94
C THR A 219 4.49 -14.19 -7.87
N GLU A 220 3.80 -13.05 -7.78
CA GLU A 220 3.96 -11.84 -8.57
C GLU A 220 5.34 -11.19 -8.36
N ILE A 221 5.99 -11.44 -7.21
CA ILE A 221 7.37 -11.00 -6.96
C ILE A 221 8.32 -11.52 -8.05
N GLY A 222 8.05 -12.70 -8.63
CA GLY A 222 8.83 -13.26 -9.74
C GLY A 222 8.84 -12.42 -11.02
N SER A 223 7.90 -11.47 -11.16
CA SER A 223 7.81 -10.58 -12.33
C SER A 223 8.70 -9.33 -12.23
N ILE A 224 9.29 -9.06 -11.06
CA ILE A 224 10.17 -7.90 -10.84
C ILE A 224 11.57 -8.20 -11.39
N ALA A 225 11.72 -8.15 -12.71
CA ALA A 225 12.93 -8.61 -13.40
C ALA A 225 14.24 -7.94 -12.93
N GLY A 226 14.16 -6.71 -12.40
CA GLY A 226 15.30 -5.96 -11.88
C GLY A 226 15.75 -6.34 -10.46
N LEU A 227 15.02 -7.24 -9.77
CA LEU A 227 15.26 -7.52 -8.36
C LEU A 227 16.60 -8.24 -8.15
N MET A 228 17.47 -7.63 -7.34
CA MET A 228 18.80 -8.13 -6.98
C MET A 228 18.83 -8.73 -5.58
N PHE A 229 18.02 -8.20 -4.65
CA PHE A 229 17.97 -8.64 -3.27
C PHE A 229 16.52 -8.81 -2.81
N LEU A 230 16.16 -10.05 -2.45
CA LEU A 230 14.89 -10.38 -1.82
C LEU A 230 15.16 -10.94 -0.42
N SER A 231 14.78 -10.18 0.60
CA SER A 231 14.95 -10.58 1.99
C SER A 231 13.61 -10.53 2.72
N ILE A 232 13.01 -11.69 2.96
CA ILE A 232 11.80 -11.82 3.78
C ILE A 232 12.15 -12.73 4.95
N THR A 233 12.49 -12.14 6.10
CA THR A 233 13.11 -12.87 7.22
C THR A 233 12.40 -12.62 8.53
N ASN A 234 12.21 -13.67 9.32
CA ASN A 234 11.56 -13.59 10.62
C ASN A 234 12.20 -14.56 11.64
N ASN A 235 11.63 -14.63 12.85
CA ASN A 235 12.14 -15.43 13.97
C ASN A 235 11.24 -16.65 14.31
N GLY A 236 10.69 -17.32 13.30
CA GLY A 236 10.03 -18.63 13.42
C GLY A 236 8.51 -18.61 13.49
N ARG A 237 7.88 -17.48 13.18
CA ARG A 237 6.43 -17.32 12.93
C ARG A 237 6.29 -16.41 11.73
N GLY A 238 5.32 -16.64 10.86
CA GLY A 238 5.15 -15.75 9.72
C GLY A 238 4.51 -16.45 8.53
N LEU A 239 5.19 -16.35 7.38
CA LEU A 239 4.71 -16.88 6.12
C LEU A 239 4.56 -18.41 6.14
N THR A 240 3.58 -18.87 5.39
CA THR A 240 3.19 -20.27 5.19
C THR A 240 3.13 -20.59 3.69
N GLY A 241 2.73 -21.81 3.33
CA GLY A 241 2.66 -22.23 1.93
C GLY A 241 4.02 -22.59 1.32
N PRO A 242 4.07 -22.92 0.02
CA PRO A 242 5.30 -23.28 -0.67
C PRO A 242 6.15 -22.05 -1.04
N ILE A 243 7.44 -22.27 -1.33
CA ILE A 243 8.24 -21.27 -2.04
C ILE A 243 7.72 -21.19 -3.49
N PRO A 244 7.35 -20.01 -4.01
CA PRO A 244 6.87 -19.88 -5.39
C PRO A 244 7.93 -20.27 -6.42
N THR A 245 7.54 -21.07 -7.41
CA THR A 245 8.43 -21.44 -8.54
C THR A 245 8.79 -20.22 -9.38
N GLN A 246 7.93 -19.20 -9.40
CA GLN A 246 8.11 -17.93 -10.10
C GLN A 246 9.35 -17.16 -9.63
N LEU A 247 9.84 -17.40 -8.40
CA LEU A 247 11.09 -16.79 -7.95
C LEU A 247 12.29 -17.20 -8.83
N GLY A 248 12.22 -18.34 -9.53
CA GLY A 248 13.23 -18.74 -10.52
C GLY A 248 13.32 -17.84 -11.77
N GLN A 249 12.35 -16.95 -11.98
CA GLN A 249 12.36 -15.97 -13.09
C GLN A 249 13.29 -14.78 -12.83
N LEU A 250 13.70 -14.57 -11.57
CA LEU A 250 14.54 -13.46 -11.13
C LEU A 250 16.01 -13.68 -11.46
N THR A 251 16.35 -13.87 -12.73
CA THR A 251 17.71 -14.27 -13.16
C THR A 251 18.83 -13.29 -12.78
N GLY A 252 18.50 -12.05 -12.42
CA GLY A 252 19.42 -11.05 -11.86
C GLY A 252 19.64 -11.12 -10.34
N LEU A 253 18.91 -11.98 -9.64
CA LEU A 253 18.91 -12.05 -8.17
C LEU A 253 20.27 -12.52 -7.65
N MET A 254 20.83 -11.74 -6.72
CA MET A 254 22.10 -12.00 -6.05
C MET A 254 21.92 -12.54 -4.64
N GLY A 255 20.83 -12.16 -3.96
CA GLY A 255 20.54 -12.61 -2.60
C GLY A 255 19.07 -12.98 -2.40
N LEU A 256 18.83 -14.19 -1.87
CA LEU A 256 17.52 -14.71 -1.51
C LEU A 256 17.52 -15.20 -0.06
N TRP A 257 16.83 -14.49 0.82
CA TRP A 257 16.64 -14.89 2.22
C TRP A 257 15.15 -15.05 2.51
N LEU A 258 14.70 -16.28 2.75
CA LEU A 258 13.32 -16.63 3.11
C LEU A 258 13.27 -17.39 4.45
N HIS A 259 14.23 -17.14 5.34
CA HIS A 259 14.42 -17.94 6.54
C HIS A 259 13.57 -17.49 7.72
N GLY A 260 13.32 -18.43 8.64
CA GLY A 260 12.63 -18.14 9.90
C GLY A 260 11.12 -17.96 9.77
N HIS A 261 10.51 -18.71 8.85
CA HIS A 261 9.06 -18.74 8.63
C HIS A 261 8.53 -20.17 8.80
N SER A 262 7.29 -20.42 8.37
CA SER A 262 6.66 -21.74 8.34
C SER A 262 6.42 -22.21 6.90
N LEU A 263 7.36 -21.90 5.98
CA LEU A 263 7.27 -22.34 4.58
C LEU A 263 7.34 -23.87 4.49
N THR A 264 6.54 -24.44 3.60
CA THR A 264 6.32 -25.90 3.45
C THR A 264 6.61 -26.36 2.02
N GLY A 265 6.49 -27.67 1.75
CA GLY A 265 6.72 -28.22 0.41
C GLY A 265 8.20 -28.33 0.03
N PRO A 266 8.51 -28.78 -1.20
CA PRO A 266 9.88 -28.91 -1.68
C PRO A 266 10.52 -27.56 -2.02
N ILE A 267 11.86 -27.54 -2.07
CA ILE A 267 12.61 -26.44 -2.69
C ILE A 267 12.34 -26.52 -4.21
N PRO A 268 11.85 -25.44 -4.85
CA PRO A 268 11.61 -25.44 -6.29
C PRO A 268 12.89 -25.65 -7.10
N GLU A 269 12.83 -26.51 -8.13
CA GLU A 269 13.98 -26.75 -9.02
C GLU A 269 14.31 -25.52 -9.88
N GLU A 270 13.32 -24.65 -10.10
CA GLU A 270 13.42 -23.39 -10.82
C GLU A 270 14.37 -22.40 -10.14
N LEU A 271 14.61 -22.52 -8.83
CA LEU A 271 15.62 -21.71 -8.15
C LEU A 271 17.05 -21.99 -8.67
N GLY A 272 17.28 -23.13 -9.34
CA GLY A 272 18.55 -23.40 -10.03
C GLY A 272 18.80 -22.52 -11.25
N ALA A 273 17.78 -21.83 -11.79
CA ALA A 273 17.96 -20.86 -12.88
C ALA A 273 18.62 -19.55 -12.42
N LEU A 274 18.72 -19.31 -11.11
CA LEU A 274 19.26 -18.09 -10.51
C LEU A 274 20.80 -18.08 -10.53
N THR A 275 21.39 -18.09 -11.72
CA THR A 275 22.85 -18.22 -11.92
C THR A 275 23.69 -17.07 -11.35
N ASN A 276 23.09 -15.93 -10.98
CA ASN A 276 23.77 -14.82 -10.30
C ASN A 276 23.70 -14.90 -8.76
N LEU A 277 23.01 -15.89 -8.20
CA LEU A 277 22.73 -16.01 -6.77
C LEU A 277 24.02 -16.31 -5.99
N ARG A 278 24.33 -15.46 -5.01
CA ARG A 278 25.51 -15.57 -4.13
C ARG A 278 25.14 -15.93 -2.71
N TRP A 279 23.94 -15.54 -2.29
CA TRP A 279 23.43 -15.78 -0.95
C TRP A 279 22.05 -16.43 -1.03
N LEU A 280 21.93 -17.63 -0.46
CA LEU A 280 20.67 -18.33 -0.31
C LEU A 280 20.50 -18.75 1.14
N SER A 281 19.40 -18.33 1.77
CA SER A 281 19.05 -18.78 3.12
C SER A 281 17.58 -19.17 3.21
N LEU A 282 17.36 -20.47 3.36
CA LEU A 282 16.04 -21.09 3.56
C LEU A 282 15.91 -21.75 4.95
N LYS A 283 16.85 -21.49 5.86
CA LYS A 283 16.90 -22.10 7.19
C LYS A 283 15.64 -21.80 8.00
N ASP A 284 15.42 -22.56 9.07
CA ASP A 284 14.34 -22.29 10.04
C ASP A 284 12.96 -22.19 9.36
N ASN A 285 12.66 -23.18 8.51
CA ASN A 285 11.37 -23.42 7.83
C ASN A 285 10.94 -24.89 8.00
N VAL A 286 9.82 -25.29 7.40
CA VAL A 286 9.28 -26.65 7.43
C VAL A 286 9.28 -27.30 6.03
N LEU A 287 10.31 -26.99 5.25
CA LEU A 287 10.50 -27.52 3.89
C LEU A 287 10.73 -29.04 3.90
N THR A 288 10.27 -29.72 2.86
CA THR A 288 10.36 -31.19 2.69
C THR A 288 11.09 -31.56 1.39
N GLY A 289 11.26 -32.85 1.11
CA GLY A 289 11.90 -33.29 -0.14
C GLY A 289 13.43 -33.25 -0.10
N THR A 290 14.05 -33.06 -1.26
CA THR A 290 15.51 -33.06 -1.47
C THR A 290 16.02 -31.72 -1.98
N VAL A 291 17.32 -31.45 -1.81
CA VAL A 291 17.96 -30.31 -2.50
C VAL A 291 17.92 -30.58 -4.01
N PRO A 292 17.43 -29.65 -4.85
CA PRO A 292 17.37 -29.86 -6.30
C PRO A 292 18.74 -30.07 -6.93
N GLU A 293 18.86 -30.99 -7.88
CA GLU A 293 20.13 -31.21 -8.61
C GLU A 293 20.54 -29.97 -9.43
N THR A 294 19.58 -29.12 -9.81
CA THR A 294 19.80 -27.85 -10.51
C THR A 294 20.63 -26.87 -9.69
N PHE A 295 20.79 -27.08 -8.37
CA PHE A 295 21.65 -26.23 -7.54
C PHE A 295 23.14 -26.46 -7.81
N ASN A 296 23.52 -27.53 -8.52
CA ASN A 296 24.89 -27.73 -8.99
C ASN A 296 25.35 -26.63 -9.97
N ASP A 297 24.41 -25.92 -10.60
CA ASP A 297 24.68 -24.84 -11.54
C ASP A 297 24.78 -23.46 -10.85
N LEU A 298 24.52 -23.39 -9.53
CA LEU A 298 24.74 -22.18 -8.73
C LEU A 298 26.23 -22.08 -8.38
N SER A 299 26.91 -21.03 -8.86
CA SER A 299 28.37 -20.86 -8.76
C SER A 299 28.82 -20.16 -7.47
#